data_AF-A0AA42EI54-F1
#
_entry.id   AF-A0AA42EI54-F1
#
_cell.length_a   1.000
_cell.length_b   1.000
_cell.length_c   1.000
_cell.angle_alpha   90.00
_cell.angle_beta   90.00
_cell.angle_gamma   90.00
#
_symmetry.space_group_name_H-M   'P 1'
#
loop_
_entity.id
_entity.type
_entity.pdbx_description
1 polymer ?
#
loop_
_entity_poly.entity_id
_entity_poly.type
_entity_poly.pdbx_seq_one_letter_code
_entity_poly.pdbx_strand_id
1 'polypeptide(L)'
;FLNSYVGHYRTGDRYIRSLFECLVMQYYDRFGKEELANAIILCFKWSYRIRLKQTRVFFSTIENEVCNVNGLLFHLVKSSTPQEFLSFEIEKYENKFDKEDKSSLVKLLGN
;
A
#
# COMPACT_ATOMS: atom_id res chain seq x y z
N PHE A 1 -13.43 6.87 4.45
CA PHE A 1 -12.69 7.25 3.22
C PHE A 1 -12.63 6.11 2.21
N LEU A 2 -12.12 4.92 2.56
CA LEU A 2 -11.99 3.80 1.61
C LEU A 2 -13.30 3.32 0.97
N ASN A 3 -14.44 3.48 1.67
CA ASN A 3 -15.76 3.13 1.16
C ASN A 3 -16.49 4.28 0.45
N SER A 4 -15.87 5.46 0.35
CA SER A 4 -16.60 6.70 0.01
C SER A 4 -16.04 7.48 -1.18
N TYR A 5 -14.94 7.04 -1.82
CA TYR A 5 -14.45 7.69 -3.05
C TYR A 5 -15.02 7.04 -4.31
N VAL A 6 -15.10 7.83 -5.38
CA VAL A 6 -15.80 7.53 -6.64
C VAL A 6 -15.33 6.22 -7.30
N GLY A 7 -14.09 5.77 -7.05
CA GLY A 7 -13.53 4.56 -7.66
C GLY A 7 -13.61 3.27 -6.82
N HIS A 8 -14.03 3.34 -5.55
CA HIS A 8 -13.82 2.21 -4.60
C HIS A 8 -14.46 0.88 -5.02
N TYR A 9 -15.49 0.91 -5.86
CA TYR A 9 -16.18 -0.28 -6.33
C TYR A 9 -15.42 -1.04 -7.42
N ARG A 10 -14.46 -0.40 -8.11
CA ARG A 10 -13.70 -1.02 -9.21
C ARG A 10 -12.86 -2.18 -8.69
N THR A 11 -12.78 -3.25 -9.47
CA THR A 11 -12.10 -4.49 -9.08
C THR A 11 -10.64 -4.26 -8.66
N GLY A 12 -9.90 -3.43 -9.40
CA GLY A 12 -8.53 -3.08 -9.03
C GLY A 12 -8.39 -2.31 -7.72
N ASP A 13 -9.42 -1.56 -7.28
CA ASP A 13 -9.41 -0.86 -5.98
C ASP A 13 -9.60 -1.85 -4.84
N ARG A 14 -10.47 -2.85 -5.06
CA ARG A 14 -10.68 -3.95 -4.12
C ARG A 14 -9.39 -4.73 -3.90
N TYR A 15 -8.64 -5.03 -4.96
CA TYR A 15 -7.37 -5.74 -4.82
C TYR A 15 -6.34 -4.97 -4.00
N ILE A 16 -6.19 -3.66 -4.23
CA ILE A 16 -5.30 -2.81 -3.42
C ILE A 16 -5.75 -2.76 -1.97
N ARG A 17 -7.06 -2.65 -1.73
CA ARG A 17 -7.61 -2.62 -0.39
C ARG A 17 -7.37 -3.94 0.35
N SER A 18 -7.64 -5.07 -0.30
CA SER A 18 -7.37 -6.39 0.29
C SER A 18 -5.88 -6.57 0.58
N LEU A 19 -4.99 -6.13 -0.31
CA LEU A 19 -3.54 -6.13 -0.05
C LEU A 19 -3.18 -5.29 1.18
N PHE A 20 -3.72 -4.08 1.29
CA PHE A 20 -3.52 -3.21 2.46
C PHE A 20 -4.01 -3.88 3.75
N GLU A 21 -5.23 -4.43 3.75
CA GLU A 21 -5.81 -5.10 4.90
C GLU A 21 -4.97 -6.33 5.30
N CYS A 22 -4.52 -7.13 4.34
CA CYS A 22 -3.63 -8.27 4.58
C CYS A 22 -2.28 -7.86 5.19
N LEU A 23 -1.66 -6.77 4.73
CA LEU A 23 -0.42 -6.27 5.29
C LEU A 23 -0.59 -5.82 6.75
N VAL A 24 -1.68 -5.11 7.06
CA VAL A 24 -1.98 -4.67 8.43
C VAL A 24 -2.24 -5.88 9.35
N MET A 25 -3.02 -6.87 8.88
CA MET A 25 -3.23 -8.11 9.63
C MET A 25 -1.92 -8.85 9.87
N GLN A 26 -1.09 -9.02 8.84
CA GLN A 26 0.19 -9.70 8.95
C GLN A 26 1.16 -8.98 9.91
N TYR A 27 1.16 -7.65 9.92
CA TYR A 27 1.91 -6.87 10.90
C TYR A 27 1.40 -7.11 12.31
N TYR A 28 0.09 -7.03 12.51
CA TYR A 28 -0.55 -7.22 13.81
C TYR A 28 -0.29 -8.63 14.37
N ASP A 29 -0.36 -9.67 13.55
CA ASP A 29 -0.09 -11.04 13.97
C ASP A 29 1.35 -11.22 14.46
N ARG A 30 2.29 -10.44 13.92
CA ARG A 30 3.72 -10.53 14.25
C ARG A 30 4.12 -9.66 15.44
N PHE A 31 3.65 -8.42 15.48
CA PHE A 31 4.13 -7.40 16.42
C PHE A 31 3.04 -6.87 17.36
N GLY A 32 1.80 -7.31 17.19
CA GLY A 32 0.66 -6.81 17.95
C GLY A 32 0.39 -5.33 17.69
N LYS A 33 0.23 -4.57 18.78
CA LYS A 33 -0.14 -3.14 18.74
C LYS A 33 1.05 -2.19 18.74
N GLU A 34 2.27 -2.70 18.94
CA GLU A 34 3.46 -1.86 18.97
C GLU A 34 3.61 -1.14 17.63
N GLU A 35 3.72 0.20 17.66
CA GLU A 35 3.81 1.07 16.47
C GLU A 35 2.73 0.86 15.39
N LEU A 36 1.60 0.24 15.72
CA LEU A 36 0.58 -0.16 14.74
C LEU A 36 0.05 1.03 13.91
N ALA A 37 -0.10 2.21 14.50
CA ALA A 37 -0.54 3.40 13.78
C ALA A 37 0.43 3.79 12.66
N ASN A 38 1.74 3.74 12.94
CA ASN A 38 2.79 4.05 11.97
C ASN A 38 2.87 2.96 10.89
N ALA A 39 2.72 1.69 11.29
CA ALA A 39 2.66 0.56 10.36
C ALA A 39 1.47 0.67 9.40
N ILE A 40 0.28 1.04 9.90
CA ILE A 40 -0.90 1.30 9.08
C ILE A 40 -0.63 2.39 8.04
N ILE A 41 0.02 3.49 8.42
CA ILE A 41 0.37 4.57 7.50
C ILE A 41 1.34 4.07 6.42
N LEU A 42 2.37 3.31 6.80
CA LEU A 42 3.34 2.73 5.87
C LEU A 42 2.68 1.77 4.88
N CYS A 43 1.88 0.82 5.38
CA CYS A 43 1.11 -0.12 4.55
C CYS A 43 0.18 0.62 3.60
N PHE A 44 -0.51 1.66 4.09
CA PHE A 44 -1.39 2.47 3.25
C PHE A 44 -0.61 3.18 2.14
N LYS A 45 0.48 3.89 2.49
CA LYS A 45 1.32 4.59 1.52
C LYS A 45 1.86 3.62 0.47
N TRP A 46 2.33 2.44 0.88
CA TRP A 46 2.88 1.45 -0.05
C TRP A 46 1.81 0.82 -0.95
N SER A 47 0.68 0.35 -0.41
CA SER A 47 -0.37 -0.28 -1.23
C SER A 47 -0.99 0.71 -2.21
N TYR A 48 -1.29 1.94 -1.78
CA TYR A 48 -1.94 2.92 -2.64
C TYR A 48 -1.00 3.58 -3.66
N ARG A 49 0.33 3.44 -3.50
CA ARG A 49 1.27 3.81 -4.57
C ARG A 49 1.03 3.02 -5.86
N ILE A 50 0.55 1.77 -5.75
CA ILE A 50 0.29 0.89 -6.91
C ILE A 50 -0.78 1.53 -7.80
N ARG A 51 -1.80 2.12 -7.18
CA ARG A 51 -2.85 2.85 -7.91
C ARG A 51 -2.28 4.05 -8.66
N LEU A 52 -1.38 4.78 -8.04
CA LEU A 52 -0.77 5.95 -8.69
C LEU A 52 0.15 5.54 -9.84
N LYS A 53 0.82 4.39 -9.75
CA LYS A 53 1.72 3.88 -10.81
C LYS A 53 0.98 3.28 -12.00
N GLN A 54 -0.28 2.84 -11.86
CA GLN A 54 -0.97 2.07 -12.89
C GLN A 54 -2.39 2.55 -13.19
N THR A 55 -2.67 2.81 -14.47
CA THR A 55 -4.03 3.14 -14.95
C THR A 55 -5.03 2.00 -14.73
N ARG A 56 -4.57 0.75 -14.82
CA ARG A 56 -5.38 -0.45 -14.55
C ARG A 56 -4.61 -1.37 -13.61
N VAL A 57 -5.31 -1.86 -12.60
CA VAL A 57 -4.75 -2.77 -11.60
C VAL A 57 -5.45 -4.12 -11.76
N PHE A 58 -4.69 -5.13 -12.19
CA PHE A 58 -5.14 -6.51 -12.27
C PHE A 58 -4.69 -7.29 -11.04
N PHE A 59 -5.18 -8.52 -10.89
CA PHE A 59 -4.69 -9.38 -9.81
C PHE A 59 -3.19 -9.67 -9.96
N SER A 60 -2.73 -9.91 -11.19
CA SER A 60 -1.31 -10.10 -11.52
C SER A 60 -0.44 -8.88 -11.18
N THR A 61 -0.99 -7.65 -11.25
CA THR A 61 -0.30 -6.45 -10.73
C THR A 61 0.04 -6.62 -9.25
N ILE A 62 -0.95 -7.06 -8.46
CA ILE A 62 -0.78 -7.25 -7.02
C ILE A 62 0.18 -8.39 -6.74
N GLU A 63 0.04 -9.53 -7.43
CA GLU A 63 0.95 -10.66 -7.28
C GLU A 63 2.40 -10.25 -7.53
N ASN A 64 2.66 -9.47 -8.59
CA ASN A 64 4.00 -9.00 -8.90
C ASN A 64 4.59 -8.09 -7.81
N GLU A 65 3.78 -7.17 -7.23
CA GLU A 65 4.23 -6.31 -6.12
C GLU A 65 4.49 -7.11 -4.84
N VAL A 66 3.68 -8.14 -4.57
CA VAL A 66 3.78 -9.01 -3.39
C VAL A 66 4.98 -9.95 -3.47
N CYS A 67 5.24 -10.54 -4.64
CA CYS A 67 6.36 -11.45 -4.89
C CYS A 67 7.70 -10.71 -5.08
N ASN A 68 7.70 -9.38 -5.10
CA ASN A 68 8.92 -8.60 -5.20
C ASN A 68 9.75 -8.74 -3.91
N VAL A 69 11.00 -9.18 -4.05
CA VAL A 69 11.95 -9.31 -2.92
C VAL A 69 12.29 -7.98 -2.25
N ASN A 70 12.12 -6.86 -2.97
CA ASN A 70 12.25 -5.50 -2.44
C ASN A 70 10.88 -4.92 -2.04
N GLY A 71 9.83 -5.73 -2.02
CA GLY A 71 8.48 -5.34 -1.66
C GLY A 71 8.25 -5.30 -0.15
N LEU A 72 7.21 -4.58 0.26
CA LEU A 72 6.91 -4.38 1.68
C LEU A 72 6.55 -5.69 2.40
N LEU A 73 5.88 -6.64 1.71
CA LEU A 73 5.56 -7.93 2.33
C LEU A 73 6.83 -8.73 2.64
N PHE A 74 7.77 -8.79 1.69
CA PHE A 74 9.03 -9.50 1.91
C PHE A 74 9.80 -8.89 3.07
N HIS A 75 9.86 -7.55 3.12
CA HIS A 75 10.46 -6.81 4.23
C HIS A 75 9.79 -7.15 5.56
N LEU A 76 8.45 -7.07 5.63
CA LEU A 76 7.67 -7.42 6.82
C LEU A 76 7.96 -8.84 7.32
N VAL A 77 8.07 -9.80 6.41
CA VAL A 77 8.37 -11.20 6.74
C VAL A 77 9.80 -11.37 7.28
N LYS A 78 10.73 -10.49 6.91
CA LYS A 78 12.13 -10.50 7.38
C LYS A 78 12.35 -9.67 8.65
N SER A 79 11.55 -8.64 8.88
CA SER A 79 11.70 -7.79 10.05
C SER A 79 11.42 -8.55 11.35
N SER A 80 12.32 -8.42 12.32
CA SER A 80 12.20 -9.01 13.65
C SER A 80 11.63 -8.04 14.67
N THR A 81 11.64 -6.73 14.38
CA THR A 81 11.07 -5.68 15.23
C THR A 81 10.18 -4.72 14.44
N PRO A 82 9.24 -4.02 15.10
CA PRO A 82 8.47 -2.93 14.51
C PRO A 82 9.35 -1.86 13.86
N GLN A 83 10.43 -1.47 14.53
CA GLN A 83 11.32 -0.40 14.08
C GLN A 83 12.05 -0.80 12.80
N GLU A 84 12.44 -2.07 12.66
CA GLU A 84 13.00 -2.62 11.43
C GLU A 84 11.97 -2.64 10.30
N PHE A 85 10.71 -2.95 10.58
CA PHE A 85 9.66 -2.86 9.55
C PHE A 85 9.45 -1.42 9.09
N LEU A 86 9.39 -0.47 10.03
CA LEU A 86 9.13 0.94 9.75
C LEU A 86 10.27 1.66 9.02
N SER A 87 11.48 1.09 9.01
CA SER A 87 12.61 1.63 8.23
C SER A 87 12.48 1.39 6.73
N PHE A 88 11.42 0.70 6.27
CA PHE A 88 11.19 0.46 4.85
C PHE A 88 11.02 1.77 4.07
N GLU A 89 11.89 1.99 3.09
CA GLU A 89 11.81 3.15 2.21
C GLU A 89 10.91 2.89 1.01
N ILE A 90 9.83 3.67 0.91
CA ILE A 90 9.00 3.66 -0.30
C ILE A 90 9.71 4.51 -1.36
N GLU A 91 10.07 3.88 -2.48
CA GLU A 91 10.57 4.57 -3.66
C GLU A 91 9.73 5.80 -3.99
N LYS A 92 10.39 6.95 -4.17
CA LYS A 92 9.74 8.21 -4.54
C LYS A 92 8.95 8.01 -5.84
N TYR A 93 7.68 8.37 -5.79
CA TYR A 93 6.79 8.25 -6.93
C TYR A 93 7.08 9.36 -7.95
N GLU A 94 7.40 8.97 -9.18
CA GLU A 94 7.41 9.88 -10.33
C GLU A 94 6.08 9.75 -11.08
N ASN A 95 5.34 10.86 -11.17
CA ASN A 95 4.09 10.98 -11.92
C ASN A 95 4.34 10.74 -13.42
N LYS A 96 4.16 9.49 -13.89
CA LYS A 96 4.25 9.16 -15.33
C LYS A 96 2.92 9.27 -16.07
N PHE A 97 1.80 9.34 -15.34
CA PHE A 97 0.45 9.34 -15.90
C PHE A 97 -0.44 10.35 -15.18
N ASP A 98 -0.26 11.63 -15.48
CA ASP A 98 -1.25 12.64 -15.10
C ASP A 98 -1.88 13.21 -16.37
N LYS A 99 -3.20 13.08 -16.48
CA LYS A 99 -4.00 14.12 -17.14
C LYS A 99 -5.47 14.23 -16.71
N GLU A 100 -6.13 13.21 -16.15
CA GLU A 100 -7.59 13.37 -15.89
C GLU A 100 -8.21 12.88 -14.58
N ASP A 101 -7.58 12.04 -13.75
CA ASP A 101 -8.26 11.60 -12.51
C ASP A 101 -7.67 12.32 -11.28
N LYS A 102 -8.18 13.54 -11.01
CA LYS A 102 -8.00 14.28 -9.74
C LYS A 102 -8.75 13.58 -8.59
N SER A 103 -8.49 12.29 -8.39
CA SER A 103 -9.02 11.57 -7.26
C SER A 103 -8.31 12.05 -6.00
N SER A 104 -9.08 12.25 -4.93
CA SER A 104 -8.70 12.72 -3.59
C SER A 104 -7.51 12.00 -2.92
N LEU A 105 -6.94 10.97 -3.56
CA LEU A 105 -5.81 10.16 -3.12
C LEU A 105 -4.46 10.89 -3.15
N VAL A 106 -4.19 11.71 -4.17
CA VAL A 106 -2.92 12.47 -4.25
C VAL A 106 -2.78 13.42 -3.06
N LYS A 107 -3.90 14.02 -2.62
CA LYS A 107 -3.96 14.91 -1.45
C LYS A 107 -3.71 14.18 -0.11
N LEU A 108 -3.94 12.87 -0.05
CA LEU A 108 -3.73 12.07 1.16
C LEU A 108 -2.30 11.54 1.30
N LEU A 109 -1.55 11.49 0.21
CA LEU A 109 -0.17 10.98 0.17
C LEU A 109 0.88 12.10 0.18
N GLY A 110 0.45 13.35 0.10
CA GLY A 110 1.31 14.54 -0.03
C GLY A 110 1.76 15.22 1.27
N ASN A 111 1.64 14.57 2.44
CA ASN A 111 2.25 15.03 3.69
C ASN A 111 3.27 14.02 4.23
#